data_AF-A0A318YHJ4-F1
#
_entry.id   AF-A0A318YHJ4-F1
#
_cell.length_a   1.000
_cell.length_b   1.000
_cell.length_c   1.000
_cell.angle_alpha   90.00
_cell.angle_beta   90.00
_cell.angle_gamma   90.00
#
_symmetry.space_group_name_H-M   'P 1'
#
loop_
_entity.id
_entity.type
_entity.pdbx_description
1 polymer ?
#
loop_
_entity_poly.entity_id
_entity_poly.type
_entity_poly.pdbx_seq_one_letter_code
_entity_poly.pdbx_strand_id
1 'polypeptide(L)'
;MHTITTSVEIAAAPEVVRDKFLDFAALPTYSPSGFIQHIIPVNDKLPEHLQAGDQLKYTVNYGKSQFTPTVRANSPDLFSWVGSIPGIFTGEHRFSFECAPTDHPGQASRTRLVHEERFTGLLSFLMGQGMLANAAGWRDNTRQGFESFNRDFKEMGGDLHEITHGNSAGT
;
A
#
# COMPACT_ATOMS: atom_id res chain seq x y z
N MET A 1 11.23 7.14 -16.43
CA MET A 1 10.67 6.89 -15.08
C MET A 1 9.24 7.38 -15.08
N HIS A 2 8.30 6.52 -14.70
CA HIS A 2 6.90 6.91 -14.54
C HIS A 2 6.43 6.55 -13.15
N THR A 3 5.69 7.45 -12.53
CA THR A 3 5.18 7.28 -11.17
C THR A 3 3.66 7.34 -11.19
N ILE A 4 3.02 6.46 -10.42
CA ILE A 4 1.62 6.55 -10.03
C ILE A 4 1.59 6.79 -8.54
N THR A 5 0.94 7.87 -8.11
CA THR A 5 0.83 8.24 -6.69
C THR A 5 -0.63 8.48 -6.36
N THR A 6 -1.06 7.95 -5.23
CA THR A 6 -2.36 8.19 -4.61
C THR A 6 -2.13 8.44 -3.13
N SER A 7 -3.06 9.15 -2.46
CA SER A 7 -2.96 9.34 -1.02
C SER A 7 -4.33 9.39 -0.38
N VAL A 8 -4.40 8.95 0.88
CA VAL A 8 -5.61 9.00 1.69
C VAL A 8 -5.27 9.46 3.11
N GLU A 9 -6.15 10.25 3.70
CA GLU A 9 -6.05 10.64 5.11
C GLU A 9 -6.85 9.69 6.00
N ILE A 10 -6.20 9.21 7.06
CA ILE A 10 -6.71 8.28 8.05
C ILE A 10 -6.65 8.96 9.42
N ALA A 11 -7.74 8.88 10.18
CA ALA A 11 -7.88 9.50 11.50
C ALA A 11 -7.21 8.66 12.61
N ALA A 12 -5.94 8.33 12.41
CA ALA A 12 -5.10 7.59 13.35
C ALA A 12 -3.63 8.01 13.19
N ALA A 13 -2.81 7.79 14.24
CA ALA A 13 -1.39 8.09 14.23
C ALA A 13 -0.60 7.18 13.26
N PRO A 14 0.54 7.63 12.70
CA PRO A 14 1.31 6.85 11.73
C PRO A 14 1.71 5.46 12.22
N GLU A 15 2.08 5.31 13.49
CA GLU A 15 2.40 3.99 14.04
C GLU A 15 1.21 3.02 13.97
N VAL A 16 0.00 3.49 14.31
CA VAL A 16 -1.22 2.67 14.30
C VAL A 16 -1.59 2.25 12.88
N VAL A 17 -1.50 3.20 11.94
CA VAL A 17 -1.78 2.94 10.53
C VAL A 17 -0.77 1.96 9.95
N ARG A 18 0.52 2.10 10.29
CA ARG A 18 1.57 1.20 9.84
C ARG A 18 1.40 -0.21 10.40
N ASP A 19 1.18 -0.34 11.70
CA ASP A 19 0.99 -1.65 12.34
C ASP A 19 -0.19 -2.38 11.70
N LYS A 20 -1.26 -1.65 11.39
CA LYS A 20 -2.40 -2.23 10.70
C LYS A 20 -2.13 -2.56 9.23
N PHE A 21 -1.33 -1.76 8.54
CA PHE A 21 -0.89 -2.07 7.18
C PHE A 21 -0.05 -3.35 7.13
N LEU A 22 0.81 -3.57 8.13
CA LEU A 22 1.66 -4.76 8.25
C LEU A 22 0.90 -6.02 8.69
N ASP A 23 -0.34 -5.89 9.17
CA ASP A 23 -1.25 -7.01 9.41
C ASP A 23 -1.78 -7.58 8.09
N PHE A 24 -0.87 -8.22 7.32
CA PHE A 24 -1.20 -8.77 6.01
C PHE A 24 -2.26 -9.87 6.06
N ALA A 25 -2.42 -10.53 7.20
CA ALA A 25 -3.45 -11.55 7.40
C ALA A 25 -4.87 -10.94 7.40
N ALA A 26 -5.02 -9.66 7.76
CA ALA A 26 -6.30 -8.96 7.69
C ALA A 26 -6.65 -8.45 6.29
N LEU A 27 -5.71 -8.38 5.33
CA LEU A 27 -6.00 -7.90 3.95
C LEU A 27 -7.25 -8.56 3.33
N PRO A 28 -7.41 -9.90 3.36
CA PRO A 28 -8.57 -10.55 2.77
C PRO A 28 -9.88 -10.27 3.50
N THR A 29 -9.86 -9.74 4.73
CA THR A 29 -11.08 -9.50 5.51
C THR A 29 -11.74 -8.17 5.13
N TYR A 30 -10.96 -7.15 4.79
CA TYR A 30 -11.49 -5.83 4.38
C TYR A 30 -11.37 -5.57 2.87
N SER A 31 -10.55 -6.32 2.14
CA SER A 31 -10.45 -6.22 0.67
C SER A 31 -10.42 -7.62 -0.01
N PRO A 32 -11.44 -8.49 0.22
CA PRO A 32 -11.46 -9.87 -0.28
C PRO A 32 -11.40 -9.96 -1.82
N SER A 33 -12.06 -9.04 -2.51
CA SER A 33 -12.03 -8.89 -3.97
C SER A 33 -11.26 -7.63 -4.40
N GLY A 34 -10.33 -7.18 -3.54
CA GLY A 34 -9.55 -5.97 -3.73
C GLY A 34 -8.58 -6.03 -4.90
N PHE A 35 -8.03 -4.87 -5.23
CA PHE A 35 -6.91 -4.80 -6.16
C PHE A 35 -5.68 -5.54 -5.61
N ILE A 36 -5.40 -5.41 -4.30
CA ILE A 36 -4.37 -6.13 -3.55
C ILE A 36 -5.08 -7.13 -2.63
N GLN A 37 -4.85 -8.43 -2.81
CA GLN A 37 -5.56 -9.45 -2.03
C GLN A 37 -4.67 -10.13 -0.99
N HIS A 38 -3.41 -10.41 -1.36
CA HIS A 38 -2.50 -11.13 -0.48
C HIS A 38 -1.09 -10.56 -0.56
N ILE A 39 -0.50 -10.39 0.63
CA ILE A 39 0.92 -10.13 0.83
C ILE A 39 1.40 -11.17 1.85
N ILE A 40 2.31 -12.06 1.47
CA ILE A 40 2.73 -13.17 2.34
C ILE A 40 4.26 -13.25 2.35
N PRO A 41 4.94 -13.12 3.50
CA PRO A 41 6.37 -13.38 3.62
C PRO A 41 6.72 -14.81 3.17
N VAL A 42 7.75 -14.97 2.34
CA VAL A 42 8.14 -16.31 1.83
C VAL A 42 8.77 -17.19 2.92
N ASN A 43 9.41 -16.58 3.91
CA ASN A 43 10.20 -17.24 4.95
C ASN A 43 9.53 -17.24 6.34
N ASP A 44 8.20 -17.12 6.39
CA ASP A 44 7.40 -17.08 7.62
C ASP A 44 7.84 -16.00 8.64
N LYS A 45 8.63 -15.01 8.20
CA LYS A 45 9.00 -13.86 9.03
C LYS A 45 7.77 -13.03 9.33
N LEU A 46 7.71 -12.50 10.55
CA LEU A 46 6.71 -11.50 10.89
C LEU A 46 6.89 -10.25 10.00
N PRO A 47 5.79 -9.64 9.50
CA PRO A 47 5.86 -8.44 8.66
C PRO A 47 6.69 -7.28 9.24
N GLU A 48 6.63 -7.08 10.55
CA GLU A 48 7.44 -6.09 11.28
C GLU A 48 8.96 -6.33 11.23
N HIS A 49 9.38 -7.59 11.05
CA HIS A 49 10.79 -8.02 11.01
C HIS A 49 11.33 -8.20 9.58
N LEU A 50 10.52 -7.92 8.55
CA LEU A 50 10.97 -7.96 7.17
C LEU A 50 12.10 -6.95 6.95
N GLN A 51 13.18 -7.40 6.31
CA GLN A 51 14.32 -6.55 5.99
C GLN A 51 14.56 -6.50 4.48
N ALA A 52 15.38 -5.54 4.04
CA ALA A 52 15.76 -5.45 2.64
C ALA A 52 16.35 -6.77 2.14
N GLY A 53 15.84 -7.28 1.01
CA GLY A 53 16.22 -8.57 0.44
C GLY A 53 15.27 -9.73 0.78
N ASP A 54 14.38 -9.58 1.76
CA ASP A 54 13.33 -10.58 2.00
C ASP A 54 12.33 -10.64 0.83
N GLN A 55 11.79 -11.83 0.55
CA GLN A 55 10.83 -12.02 -0.53
C GLN A 55 9.41 -12.11 0.00
N LEU A 56 8.47 -11.56 -0.76
CA LEU A 56 7.03 -11.66 -0.50
C LEU A 56 6.37 -12.43 -1.65
N LYS A 57 5.25 -13.08 -1.38
CA LYS A 57 4.27 -13.48 -2.40
C LYS A 57 3.20 -12.39 -2.42
N TYR A 58 3.02 -11.79 -3.58
CA TYR A 58 2.10 -10.67 -3.78
C TYR A 58 1.05 -11.05 -4.82
N THR A 59 -0.23 -11.02 -4.43
CA THR A 59 -1.36 -11.27 -5.32
C THR A 59 -2.15 -9.99 -5.55
N VAL A 60 -2.25 -9.58 -6.81
CA VAL A 60 -2.79 -8.29 -7.24
C VAL A 60 -3.68 -8.44 -8.47
N ASN A 61 -4.33 -7.35 -8.88
CA ASN A 61 -5.19 -7.27 -10.06
C ASN A 61 -6.36 -8.24 -9.95
N TYR A 62 -7.06 -8.21 -8.81
CA TYR A 62 -8.24 -9.04 -8.54
C TYR A 62 -7.92 -10.54 -8.63
N GLY A 63 -6.74 -10.93 -8.15
CA GLY A 63 -6.29 -12.33 -8.12
C GLY A 63 -5.68 -12.85 -9.42
N LYS A 64 -5.64 -12.03 -10.47
CA LYS A 64 -5.19 -12.45 -11.81
C LYS A 64 -3.67 -12.48 -11.94
N SER A 65 -2.95 -11.77 -11.07
CA SER A 65 -1.50 -11.62 -11.16
C SER A 65 -0.84 -11.96 -9.84
N GLN A 66 0.22 -12.77 -9.91
CA GLN A 66 1.05 -13.12 -8.76
C GLN A 66 2.50 -12.75 -9.05
N PHE A 67 3.14 -12.13 -8.06
CA PHE A 67 4.52 -11.68 -8.14
C PHE A 67 5.30 -12.12 -6.90
N THR A 68 6.62 -12.23 -7.05
CA THR A 68 7.54 -12.44 -5.92
C THR A 68 8.43 -11.21 -5.74
N PRO A 69 7.89 -10.08 -5.23
CA PRO A 69 8.70 -8.89 -5.04
C PRO A 69 9.68 -9.06 -3.87
N THR A 70 10.73 -8.24 -3.89
CA THR A 70 11.75 -8.19 -2.84
C THR A 70 11.58 -6.94 -2.01
N VAL A 71 11.49 -7.08 -0.69
CA VAL A 71 11.44 -5.97 0.27
C VAL A 71 12.65 -5.07 0.05
N ARG A 72 12.40 -3.77 0.00
CA ARG A 72 13.42 -2.74 -0.22
C ARG A 72 13.59 -1.84 1.00
N ALA A 73 12.50 -1.46 1.64
CA ALA A 73 12.52 -0.68 2.88
C ALA A 73 11.40 -1.15 3.81
N ASN A 74 11.70 -1.16 5.11
CA ASN A 74 10.73 -1.38 6.18
C ASN A 74 11.16 -0.55 7.39
N SER A 75 10.70 0.69 7.45
CA SER A 75 10.95 1.67 8.50
C SER A 75 9.62 2.19 9.06
N PRO A 76 9.63 2.95 10.17
CA PRO A 76 8.39 3.51 10.75
C PRO A 76 7.60 4.41 9.80
N ASP A 77 8.27 5.04 8.84
CA ASP A 77 7.71 5.99 7.89
C ASP A 77 7.50 5.42 6.48
N LEU A 78 8.06 4.24 6.17
CA LEU A 78 8.07 3.68 4.82
C LEU A 78 8.09 2.15 4.83
N PHE A 79 7.15 1.56 4.09
CA PHE A 79 7.28 0.19 3.62
C PHE A 79 7.38 0.17 2.09
N SER A 80 8.38 -0.51 1.54
CA SER A 80 8.49 -0.66 0.09
C SER A 80 9.06 -1.99 -0.35
N TRP A 81 8.67 -2.40 -1.55
CA TRP A 81 9.21 -3.56 -2.23
C TRP A 81 9.40 -3.30 -3.72
N VAL A 82 10.29 -4.07 -4.34
CA VAL A 82 10.54 -4.02 -5.77
C VAL A 82 10.03 -5.31 -6.40
N GLY A 83 9.05 -5.18 -7.30
CA GLY A 83 8.63 -6.24 -8.20
C GLY A 83 9.33 -6.08 -9.55
N SER A 84 9.74 -7.18 -10.16
CA SER A 84 10.25 -7.16 -11.54
C SER A 84 9.76 -8.36 -12.32
N ILE A 85 9.49 -8.13 -13.62
CA ILE A 85 9.36 -9.19 -14.60
C ILE A 85 10.53 -9.00 -15.58
N PRO A 86 11.50 -9.94 -15.62
CA PRO A 86 12.67 -9.84 -16.48
C PRO A 86 12.30 -9.51 -17.93
N GLY A 87 12.90 -8.44 -18.47
CA GLY A 87 12.66 -7.98 -19.84
C GLY A 87 11.39 -7.15 -20.08
N ILE A 88 10.51 -7.00 -19.09
CA ILE A 88 9.22 -6.30 -19.24
C ILE A 88 9.18 -5.01 -18.39
N PHE A 89 9.28 -5.12 -17.06
CA PHE A 89 9.33 -3.95 -16.18
C PHE A 89 9.96 -4.24 -14.81
N THR A 90 10.38 -3.17 -14.15
CA THR A 90 10.71 -3.12 -12.73
C THR A 90 9.89 -2.02 -12.07
N GLY A 91 9.12 -2.35 -11.04
CA GLY A 91 8.28 -1.43 -10.27
C GLY A 91 8.68 -1.42 -8.80
N GLU A 92 8.96 -0.25 -8.23
CA GLU A 92 9.06 -0.09 -6.78
C GLU A 92 7.73 0.40 -6.24
N HIS A 93 7.09 -0.42 -5.40
CA HIS A 93 5.84 -0.10 -4.73
C HIS A 93 6.16 0.39 -3.30
N ARG A 94 5.65 1.57 -2.94
CA ARG A 94 5.97 2.30 -1.72
C ARG A 94 4.68 2.72 -0.99
N PHE A 95 4.70 2.58 0.33
CA PHE A 95 3.68 3.05 1.26
C PHE A 95 4.36 3.94 2.30
N SER A 96 4.12 5.24 2.22
CA SER A 96 4.65 6.21 3.19
C SER A 96 3.58 6.56 4.23
N PHE A 97 3.96 6.60 5.50
CA PHE A 97 3.09 6.93 6.63
C PHE A 97 3.45 8.33 7.13
N GLU A 98 2.88 9.36 6.52
CA GLU A 98 3.21 10.75 6.82
C GLU A 98 2.29 11.30 7.93
N CYS A 99 2.84 11.99 8.92
CA CYS A 99 2.03 12.71 9.91
C CYS A 99 1.34 13.91 9.24
N ALA A 100 0.02 13.98 9.32
CA ALA A 100 -0.76 15.10 8.82
C ALA A 100 -1.06 16.09 9.97
N PRO A 101 -0.88 17.41 9.77
CA PRO A 101 -1.20 18.41 10.78
C PRO A 101 -2.67 18.34 11.20
N THR A 102 -2.94 18.64 12.47
CA THR A 102 -4.30 18.81 12.99
C THR A 102 -4.52 20.29 13.29
N ASP A 103 -5.58 20.89 12.72
CA ASP A 103 -5.89 22.32 12.91
C ASP A 103 -6.38 22.67 14.33
N HIS A 104 -6.58 21.67 15.19
CA HIS A 104 -7.15 21.83 16.52
C HIS A 104 -6.31 21.13 17.60
N PRO A 105 -5.90 21.83 18.67
CA PRO A 105 -5.30 21.22 19.84
C PRO A 105 -6.25 20.19 20.46
N GLY A 106 -5.78 18.96 20.67
CA GLY A 106 -6.57 17.87 21.26
C GLY A 106 -7.26 16.93 20.25
N GLN A 107 -7.11 17.13 18.95
CA GLN A 107 -7.48 16.11 17.96
C GLN A 107 -6.44 14.99 17.90
N ALA A 108 -6.89 13.76 17.68
CA ALA A 108 -6.03 12.62 17.41
C ALA A 108 -5.14 12.91 16.20
N SER A 109 -3.87 12.50 16.26
CA SER A 109 -2.93 12.58 15.14
C SER A 109 -3.54 11.89 13.91
N ARG A 110 -3.33 12.49 12.73
CA ARG A 110 -3.80 11.96 11.45
C ARG A 110 -2.62 11.47 10.63
N THR A 111 -2.86 10.46 9.81
CA THR A 111 -1.86 9.93 8.87
C THR A 111 -2.30 10.20 7.45
N ARG A 112 -1.40 10.77 6.67
CA ARG A 112 -1.48 10.76 5.21
C ARG A 112 -0.75 9.52 4.70
N LEU A 113 -1.50 8.49 4.36
CA LEU A 113 -0.96 7.31 3.70
C LEU A 113 -0.72 7.64 2.23
N VAL A 114 0.53 7.60 1.78
CA VAL A 114 0.91 7.80 0.38
C VAL A 114 1.23 6.45 -0.23
N HIS A 115 0.43 6.05 -1.21
CA HIS A 115 0.59 4.80 -1.94
C HIS A 115 1.10 5.12 -3.35
N GLU A 116 2.32 4.69 -3.62
CA GLU A 116 3.07 5.04 -4.83
C GLU A 116 3.66 3.80 -5.51
N GLU A 117 3.66 3.79 -6.85
CA GLU A 117 4.45 2.83 -7.63
C GLU A 117 5.31 3.55 -8.68
N ARG A 118 6.62 3.30 -8.62
CA ARG A 118 7.64 3.86 -9.52
C ARG A 118 8.09 2.81 -10.53
N PHE A 119 7.73 3.00 -11.79
CA PHE A 119 8.09 2.11 -12.88
C PHE A 119 9.36 2.56 -13.59
N THR A 120 10.25 1.60 -13.81
CA THR A 120 11.51 1.70 -14.54
C THR A 120 11.64 0.54 -15.53
N GLY A 121 12.46 0.70 -16.58
CA GLY A 121 12.65 -0.32 -17.63
C GLY A 121 11.83 -0.10 -18.92
N LEU A 122 11.68 -1.17 -19.72
CA LEU A 122 11.16 -1.11 -21.09
C LEU A 122 9.71 -0.61 -21.18
N LEU A 123 8.85 -0.93 -20.22
CA LEU A 123 7.51 -0.32 -20.12
C LEU A 123 7.57 1.20 -19.94
N SER A 124 8.51 1.73 -19.16
CA SER A 124 8.70 3.19 -19.07
C SER A 124 9.19 3.80 -20.39
N PHE A 125 9.80 3.01 -21.27
CA PHE A 125 10.23 3.46 -22.60
C PHE A 125 9.08 3.38 -23.62
N LEU A 126 8.30 2.29 -23.63
CA LEU A 126 7.13 2.10 -24.50
C LEU A 126 6.00 3.11 -24.18
N MET A 127 5.82 3.47 -22.90
CA MET A 127 4.87 4.50 -22.48
C MET A 127 5.30 5.92 -22.89
N GLY A 128 6.59 6.15 -23.15
CA GLY A 128 7.11 7.42 -23.66
C GLY A 128 6.99 7.61 -25.17
N GLN A 129 6.74 6.55 -25.95
CA GLN A 129 6.84 6.57 -27.43
C GLN A 129 5.53 6.33 -28.20
N GLY A 130 4.35 6.58 -27.61
CA GLY A 130 3.11 6.73 -28.41
C GLY A 130 2.15 5.54 -28.42
N MET A 131 2.34 4.51 -27.60
CA MET A 131 1.30 3.51 -27.27
C MET A 131 0.30 4.07 -26.23
N LEU A 132 -0.18 5.30 -26.44
CA LEU A 132 -0.82 6.15 -25.42
C LEU A 132 -2.14 5.59 -24.88
N ALA A 133 -2.99 4.98 -25.71
CA ALA A 133 -4.31 4.51 -25.28
C ALA A 133 -4.25 3.30 -24.35
N ASN A 134 -3.46 2.27 -24.70
CA ASN A 134 -3.27 1.08 -23.86
C ASN A 134 -2.48 1.40 -22.58
N ALA A 135 -1.50 2.30 -22.68
CA ALA A 135 -0.76 2.80 -21.53
C ALA A 135 -1.65 3.62 -20.59
N ALA A 136 -2.50 4.50 -21.11
CA ALA A 136 -3.44 5.29 -20.31
C ALA A 136 -4.46 4.38 -19.60
N GLY A 137 -5.09 3.44 -20.31
CA GLY A 137 -6.04 2.50 -19.71
C GLY A 137 -5.43 1.65 -18.60
N TRP A 138 -4.20 1.15 -18.79
CA TRP A 138 -3.50 0.42 -17.72
C TRP A 138 -3.18 1.31 -16.52
N ARG A 139 -2.70 2.54 -16.74
CA ARG A 139 -2.41 3.50 -15.66
C ARG A 139 -3.65 3.84 -14.86
N ASP A 140 -4.75 4.11 -15.55
CA ASP A 140 -6.01 4.46 -14.90
C ASP A 140 -6.56 3.27 -14.12
N ASN A 141 -6.44 2.04 -14.65
CA ASN A 141 -6.80 0.83 -13.90
C ASN A 141 -5.92 0.62 -12.65
N THR A 142 -4.60 0.82 -12.75
CA THR A 142 -3.69 0.72 -11.58
C THR A 142 -3.99 1.80 -10.55
N ARG A 143 -4.20 3.05 -10.99
CA ARG A 143 -4.58 4.16 -10.10
C ARG A 143 -5.92 3.88 -9.39
N GLN A 144 -6.94 3.47 -10.14
CA GLN A 144 -8.25 3.10 -9.58
C GLN A 144 -8.12 1.94 -8.59
N GLY A 145 -7.26 0.96 -8.89
CA GLY A 145 -6.95 -0.13 -7.98
C GLY A 145 -6.34 0.35 -6.65
N PHE A 146 -5.41 1.30 -6.71
CA PHE A 146 -4.80 1.91 -5.52
C PHE A 146 -5.78 2.76 -4.73
N GLU A 147 -6.60 3.55 -5.42
CA GLU A 147 -7.67 4.33 -4.78
C GLU A 147 -8.71 3.42 -4.10
N SER A 148 -9.05 2.29 -4.73
CA SER A 148 -9.91 1.28 -4.13
C SER A 148 -9.29 0.67 -2.88
N PHE A 149 -8.03 0.25 -2.96
CA PHE A 149 -7.30 -0.28 -1.80
C PHE A 149 -7.26 0.71 -0.65
N ASN A 150 -6.91 1.98 -0.93
CA ASN A 150 -6.84 3.04 0.07
C ASN A 150 -8.20 3.31 0.73
N ARG A 151 -9.31 3.22 -0.03
CA ARG A 151 -10.66 3.38 0.51
C ARG A 151 -11.01 2.22 1.44
N ASP A 152 -10.84 0.98 0.98
CA ASP A 152 -11.14 -0.22 1.78
C ASP A 152 -10.29 -0.23 3.08
N PHE A 153 -9.01 0.16 2.97
CA PHE A 153 -8.11 0.29 4.11
C PHE A 153 -8.52 1.43 5.05
N LYS A 154 -8.98 2.57 4.53
CA LYS A 154 -9.48 3.69 5.34
C LYS A 154 -10.78 3.33 6.06
N GLU A 155 -11.72 2.66 5.40
CA GLU A 155 -12.98 2.25 6.01
C GLU A 155 -12.73 1.36 7.23
N MET A 156 -11.87 0.35 7.08
CA MET A 156 -11.40 -0.46 8.21
C MET A 156 -10.61 0.36 9.24
N GLY A 157 -9.83 1.36 8.81
CA GLY A 157 -9.13 2.28 9.70
C GLY A 157 -10.05 3.25 10.47
N GLY A 158 -11.25 3.53 9.95
CA GLY A 158 -12.29 4.30 10.63
C GLY A 158 -12.79 3.59 11.89
N ASP A 159 -12.89 2.26 11.83
CA ASP A 159 -13.23 1.43 12.99
C ASP A 159 -12.15 1.53 14.10
N LEU A 160 -10.89 1.83 13.76
CA LEU A 160 -9.82 2.03 14.75
C LEU A 160 -10.04 3.28 15.62
N HIS A 161 -10.65 4.33 15.07
CA HIS A 161 -11.04 5.53 15.82
C HIS A 161 -12.18 5.23 16.79
N GLU A 162 -13.14 4.37 16.40
CA GLU A 162 -14.25 3.97 17.28
C GLU A 162 -13.77 3.07 18.44
N ILE A 163 -12.79 2.19 18.18
CA ILE A 163 -12.21 1.31 19.21
C ILE A 163 -11.36 2.10 20.23
N THR A 164 -10.62 3.11 19.80
CA THR A 164 -9.78 3.93 20.71
C THR A 164 -10.59 4.89 21.58
N HIS A 165 -11.77 5.31 21.14
CA HIS A 165 -12.70 6.11 21.94
C HIS A 165 -13.72 5.28 22.77
N GLY A 166 -13.84 3.98 22.50
CA GLY A 166 -14.82 3.09 23.14
C GLY A 166 -14.45 2.55 24.54
N ASN A 167 -13.25 2.80 25.07
CA ASN A 167 -12.81 2.21 26.36
C ASN A 167 -12.90 3.15 27.57
N SER A 168 -13.80 4.14 27.54
CA SER A 168 -14.10 5.03 28.67
C SER A 168 -15.56 4.91 29.14
N ALA A 169 -16.03 3.69 29.41
CA ALA A 169 -17.29 3.49 30.14
C ALA A 169 -17.34 2.12 30.85
N GLY A 170 -17.26 2.14 32.18
CA GLY A 170 -17.53 1.01 33.09
C GLY A 170 -16.25 0.24 33.43
N THR A 171 -15.77 0.19 34.67
CA THR A 171 -16.43 0.20 35.99
C THR A 171 -15.52 0.82 37.04
#